data_AF-A0A3M1W996-F1
#
_entry.id   AF-A0A3M1W996-F1
#
_cell.length_a   1.000
_cell.length_b   1.000
_cell.length_c   1.000
_cell.angle_alpha   90.00
_cell.angle_beta   90.00
_cell.angle_gamma   90.00
#
_symmetry.space_group_name_H-M   'P 1'
#
loop_
_entity.id
_entity.type
_entity.pdbx_description
1 polymer ?
#
loop_
_entity_poly.entity_id
_entity_poly.type
_entity_poly.pdbx_seq_one_letter_code
_entity_poly.pdbx_strand_id
1 'polypeptide(L)'
;MKSMVWWLIPIVFLGLNPVLVATSQSFPDRVLVADMEKAPVLLETDVGRQESTMRGQIVLRRTRDKQGRIVLQLQTLNLLIAGVKTRQGRGETGQISLSLTNPVRAFPRTGQAGETFELELQMSGHYPLINELKGYGRADPKQEDNYPAFTEELVGRLKGELTLPKGEGEDGEGSLTLSGDFVLGQRIVLAVIRRLVFEIPLRIRLFPLTCPDGTVSRTRTLCVKPIFVRSGPGDSTTAQEMYFAEQLANANAVWARCCVQFVEATGAFVNRADLQVLTTNDGFTSEEEADLLDEVNDDDCVEVYIIESFSPQSAHGGGGTWGGGTADTKIISAANNPPINQRHLAHELGHAMGLCHPGTGCTPPRADGTAGSLMEPSGFFADNPDVLRQQECVNISNPLIQLQLLTGCCPHPDA
;
A
#
# COMPACT_ATOMS: atom_id res chain seq x y z
N MET A 1 -70.40 63.30 -17.13
CA MET A 1 -70.34 61.94 -16.52
C MET A 1 -69.53 61.02 -17.43
N LYS A 2 -68.26 60.80 -17.10
CA LYS A 2 -67.52 59.52 -17.17
C LYS A 2 -66.04 59.83 -16.93
N SER A 3 -65.55 59.25 -15.85
CA SER A 3 -64.29 59.49 -15.19
C SER A 3 -63.13 58.91 -16.00
N MET A 4 -62.10 59.72 -16.24
CA MET A 4 -60.87 59.30 -16.91
C MET A 4 -59.81 59.08 -15.83
N VAL A 5 -59.57 57.82 -15.48
CA VAL A 5 -58.59 57.38 -14.48
C VAL A 5 -57.22 57.31 -15.16
N TRP A 6 -56.30 58.18 -14.75
CA TRP A 6 -54.88 58.08 -15.10
C TRP A 6 -54.18 57.24 -14.05
N TRP A 7 -53.64 56.09 -14.45
CA TRP A 7 -52.75 55.27 -13.63
C TRP A 7 -51.32 55.81 -13.77
N LEU A 8 -50.73 56.25 -12.65
CA LEU A 8 -49.30 56.47 -12.51
C LEU A 8 -48.62 55.12 -12.27
N ILE A 9 -47.75 54.71 -13.20
CA ILE A 9 -46.85 53.57 -13.02
C ILE A 9 -45.56 54.09 -12.36
N PRO A 10 -45.20 53.66 -11.14
CA PRO A 10 -43.87 53.93 -10.61
C PRO A 10 -42.87 52.97 -11.26
N ILE A 11 -41.98 53.51 -12.09
CA ILE A 11 -40.79 52.80 -12.56
C ILE A 11 -39.81 52.73 -11.38
N VAL A 12 -39.80 51.59 -10.68
CA VAL A 12 -38.75 51.27 -9.70
C VAL A 12 -37.54 50.79 -10.49
N PHE A 13 -36.52 51.65 -10.61
CA PHE A 13 -35.18 51.23 -11.01
C PHE A 13 -34.58 50.40 -9.86
N LEU A 14 -34.78 49.07 -9.90
CA LEU A 14 -33.98 48.13 -9.13
C LEU A 14 -32.57 48.14 -9.71
N GLY A 15 -31.67 48.88 -9.05
CA GLY A 15 -30.23 48.77 -9.27
C GLY A 15 -29.77 47.36 -8.90
N LEU A 16 -29.78 46.45 -9.86
CA LEU A 16 -29.07 45.19 -9.78
C LEU A 16 -27.57 45.51 -9.76
N ASN A 17 -27.00 45.62 -8.57
CA ASN A 17 -25.56 45.47 -8.42
C ASN A 17 -25.21 44.12 -9.04
N PRO A 18 -24.35 44.05 -10.07
CA PRO A 18 -23.83 42.78 -10.51
C PRO A 18 -23.05 42.22 -9.32
N VAL A 19 -23.65 41.26 -8.63
CA VAL A 19 -22.90 40.36 -7.76
C VAL A 19 -21.95 39.66 -8.72
N LEU A 20 -20.73 40.19 -8.81
CA LEU A 20 -19.58 39.48 -9.31
C LEU A 20 -19.50 38.23 -8.44
N VAL A 21 -20.14 37.15 -8.91
CA VAL A 21 -19.85 35.81 -8.47
C VAL A 21 -18.42 35.60 -8.94
N ALA A 22 -17.46 35.97 -8.08
CA ALA A 22 -16.09 35.58 -8.23
C ALA A 22 -16.14 34.06 -8.32
N THR A 23 -15.98 33.53 -9.54
CA THR A 23 -15.77 32.12 -9.75
C THR A 23 -14.57 31.77 -8.91
N SER A 24 -14.79 31.10 -7.78
CA SER A 24 -13.71 30.65 -6.93
C SER A 24 -12.87 29.73 -7.81
N GLN A 25 -11.72 30.21 -8.29
CA GLN A 25 -10.77 29.37 -8.98
C GLN A 25 -10.42 28.25 -8.00
N SER A 26 -10.91 27.05 -8.29
CA SER A 26 -10.61 25.87 -7.50
C SER A 26 -9.11 25.65 -7.62
N PHE A 27 -8.39 25.83 -6.52
CA PHE A 27 -7.00 25.44 -6.47
C PHE A 27 -6.93 23.93 -6.73
N PRO A 28 -6.22 23.47 -7.78
CA PRO A 28 -6.13 22.06 -8.08
C PRO A 28 -5.38 21.37 -6.94
N ASP A 29 -5.91 20.22 -6.51
CA ASP A 29 -5.24 19.39 -5.52
C ASP A 29 -3.87 18.97 -6.02
N ARG A 30 -2.88 19.06 -5.13
CA ARG A 30 -1.50 18.70 -5.44
C ARG A 30 -1.02 17.55 -4.58
N VAL A 31 -0.07 16.79 -5.10
CA VAL A 31 0.66 15.76 -4.35
C VAL A 31 2.11 16.16 -4.26
N LEU A 32 2.67 16.00 -3.06
CA LEU A 32 4.09 16.11 -2.79
C LEU A 32 4.60 14.70 -2.53
N VAL A 33 5.62 14.32 -3.28
CA VAL A 33 6.30 13.03 -3.13
C VAL A 33 7.72 13.28 -2.67
N ALA A 34 8.11 12.63 -1.59
CA ALA A 34 9.49 12.62 -1.09
C ALA A 34 9.97 11.18 -1.05
N ASP A 35 10.98 10.86 -1.86
CA ASP A 35 11.65 9.57 -1.83
C ASP A 35 12.83 9.64 -0.86
N MET A 36 13.01 8.58 -0.10
CA MET A 36 14.09 8.43 0.87
C MET A 36 14.92 7.22 0.45
N GLU A 37 16.05 7.45 -0.19
CA GLU A 37 16.91 6.36 -0.65
C GLU A 37 17.61 5.65 0.52
N LYS A 38 18.18 6.44 1.44
CA LYS A 38 18.85 5.95 2.64
C LYS A 38 19.05 7.08 3.63
N ALA A 39 18.65 6.85 4.87
CA ALA A 39 18.80 7.80 5.97
C ALA A 39 19.08 7.11 7.30
N PRO A 40 19.79 7.78 8.23
CA PRO A 40 20.02 7.23 9.56
C PRO A 40 18.72 7.22 10.39
N VAL A 41 18.58 6.20 11.24
CA VAL A 41 17.51 6.11 12.24
C VAL A 41 18.06 5.52 13.53
N LEU A 42 17.60 6.04 14.67
CA LEU A 42 17.91 5.51 15.99
C LEU A 42 16.72 4.69 16.50
N LEU A 43 17.01 3.45 16.90
CA LEU A 43 16.03 2.54 17.47
C LEU A 43 16.37 2.28 18.95
N GLU A 44 15.40 2.47 19.84
CA GLU A 44 15.47 1.90 21.19
C GLU A 44 14.82 0.52 21.15
N THR A 45 15.61 -0.51 21.44
CA THR A 45 15.23 -1.92 21.32
C THR A 45 15.25 -2.64 22.66
N ASP A 46 14.88 -3.92 22.68
CA ASP A 46 14.96 -4.77 23.87
C ASP A 46 16.39 -5.06 24.37
N VAL A 47 17.41 -4.79 23.56
CA VAL A 47 18.84 -4.87 23.92
C VAL A 47 19.54 -3.51 24.06
N GLY A 48 18.79 -2.42 23.97
CA GLY A 48 19.31 -1.06 24.10
C GLY A 48 19.22 -0.25 22.80
N ARG A 49 20.00 0.84 22.73
CA ARG A 49 20.01 1.73 21.57
C ARG A 49 20.82 1.14 20.42
N GLN A 50 20.26 1.16 19.22
CA GLN A 50 20.90 0.67 18.00
C GLN A 50 20.69 1.69 16.88
N GLU A 51 21.74 1.97 16.12
CA GLU A 51 21.66 2.74 14.88
C GLU A 51 21.31 1.78 13.73
N SER A 52 20.47 2.24 12.81
CA SER A 52 20.14 1.51 11.59
C SER A 52 19.98 2.50 10.43
N THR A 53 19.62 2.00 9.26
CA THR A 53 19.33 2.80 8.07
C THR A 53 17.91 2.55 7.61
N MET A 54 17.21 3.62 7.25
CA MET A 54 15.87 3.59 6.72
C MET A 54 15.80 4.14 5.30
N ARG A 55 14.81 3.69 4.55
CA ARG A 55 14.44 4.14 3.21
C ARG A 55 12.92 4.10 3.06
N GLY A 56 12.38 4.64 1.98
CA GLY A 56 10.96 4.55 1.68
C GLY A 56 10.42 5.80 1.01
N GLN A 57 9.13 6.08 1.21
CA GLN A 57 8.45 7.18 0.55
C GLN A 57 7.42 7.84 1.44
N ILE A 58 7.33 9.17 1.30
CA ILE A 58 6.32 10.01 1.93
C ILE A 58 5.47 10.66 0.83
N VAL A 59 4.15 10.60 1.01
CA VAL A 59 3.19 11.24 0.10
C VAL A 59 2.27 12.14 0.91
N LEU A 60 2.34 13.44 0.62
CA LEU A 60 1.45 14.46 1.19
C LEU A 60 0.51 14.95 0.10
N ARG A 61 -0.79 14.99 0.38
CA ARG A 61 -1.77 15.70 -0.46
C ARG A 61 -1.94 17.12 0.09
N ARG A 62 -1.75 18.12 -0.75
CA ARG A 62 -1.96 19.54 -0.43
C ARG A 62 -3.26 19.99 -1.07
N THR A 63 -4.17 20.46 -0.22
CA THR A 63 -5.51 20.94 -0.60
C THR A 63 -5.78 22.28 0.06
N ARG A 64 -6.93 22.91 -0.24
CA ARG A 64 -7.46 24.03 0.54
C ARG A 64 -8.77 23.65 1.22
N ASP A 65 -8.96 24.10 2.45
CA ASP A 65 -10.24 23.96 3.14
C ASP A 65 -11.29 24.97 2.63
N LYS A 66 -12.49 24.92 3.22
CA LYS A 66 -13.60 25.83 2.87
C LYS A 66 -13.27 27.32 3.14
N GLN A 67 -12.28 27.59 3.98
CA GLN A 67 -11.79 28.94 4.29
C GLN A 67 -10.59 29.34 3.43
N GLY A 68 -10.20 28.51 2.46
CA GLY A 68 -9.05 28.75 1.59
C GLY A 68 -7.69 28.50 2.25
N ARG A 69 -7.67 27.97 3.48
CA ARG A 69 -6.43 27.64 4.20
C ARG A 69 -5.82 26.38 3.62
N ILE A 70 -4.49 26.34 3.55
CA ILE A 70 -3.77 25.15 3.10
C ILE A 70 -3.96 24.03 4.13
N VAL A 71 -4.23 22.82 3.62
CA VAL A 71 -4.29 21.60 4.41
C VAL A 71 -3.34 20.58 3.79
N LEU A 72 -2.45 20.04 4.61
CA LEU A 72 -1.60 18.92 4.24
C LEU A 72 -2.23 17.64 4.80
N GLN A 73 -2.42 16.63 3.96
CA GLN A 73 -2.87 15.32 4.38
C GLN A 73 -1.78 14.31 4.07
N LEU A 74 -1.19 13.70 5.11
CA LEU A 74 -0.30 12.57 4.95
C LEU A 74 -1.11 11.38 4.46
N GLN A 75 -0.88 10.97 3.22
CA GLN A 75 -1.54 9.84 2.58
C GLN A 75 -0.73 8.56 2.76
N THR A 76 0.59 8.67 2.62
CA THR A 76 1.51 7.53 2.70
C THR A 76 2.73 7.94 3.52
N LEU A 77 3.09 7.05 4.45
CA LEU A 77 4.37 7.03 5.13
C LEU A 77 4.79 5.56 5.17
N ASN A 78 5.55 5.16 4.16
CA ASN A 78 6.09 3.81 4.01
C ASN A 78 7.57 3.88 4.32
N LEU A 79 7.99 3.19 5.38
CA LEU A 79 9.39 3.15 5.82
C LEU A 79 9.86 1.69 5.88
N LEU A 80 11.04 1.44 5.35
CA LEU A 80 11.76 0.17 5.39
C LEU A 80 13.08 0.41 6.10
N ILE A 81 13.32 -0.31 7.18
CA ILE A 81 14.45 -0.10 8.07
C ILE A 81 15.25 -1.41 8.11
N ALA A 82 16.57 -1.30 7.95
CA ALA A 82 17.44 -2.46 8.04
C ALA A 82 17.32 -3.12 9.42
N GLY A 83 17.43 -4.45 9.44
CA GLY A 83 17.24 -5.24 10.65
C GLY A 83 18.20 -4.89 11.78
N VAL A 84 17.78 -5.16 13.01
CA VAL A 84 18.56 -4.93 14.21
C VAL A 84 18.71 -6.21 15.03
N LYS A 85 19.70 -6.23 15.90
CA LYS A 85 19.93 -7.36 16.80
C LYS A 85 18.85 -7.39 17.87
N THR A 86 18.48 -8.58 18.29
CA THR A 86 17.54 -8.78 19.39
C THR A 86 18.23 -9.46 20.58
N ARG A 87 17.50 -9.67 21.68
CA ARG A 87 18.03 -10.39 22.84
C ARG A 87 18.58 -11.76 22.44
N GLN A 88 19.68 -12.18 23.08
CA GLN A 88 20.34 -13.47 22.83
C GLN A 88 19.32 -14.62 22.71
N GLY A 89 19.39 -15.35 21.60
CA GLY A 89 18.53 -16.50 21.30
C GLY A 89 17.31 -16.21 20.40
N ARG A 90 17.06 -14.96 20.00
CA ARG A 90 15.96 -14.58 19.09
C ARG A 90 16.42 -14.15 17.68
N GLY A 91 17.71 -14.20 17.36
CA GLY A 91 18.19 -13.78 16.03
C GLY A 91 18.13 -12.27 15.78
N GLU A 92 18.05 -11.89 14.50
CA GLU A 92 17.86 -10.51 14.04
C GLU A 92 16.40 -10.28 13.65
N THR A 93 15.94 -9.04 13.61
CA THR A 93 14.53 -8.75 13.27
C THR A 93 14.16 -9.11 11.82
N GLY A 94 15.14 -9.17 10.91
CA GLY A 94 14.90 -8.96 9.48
C GLY A 94 14.56 -7.50 9.17
N GLN A 95 14.23 -7.18 7.92
CA GLN A 95 13.81 -5.82 7.54
C GLN A 95 12.53 -5.41 8.29
N ILE A 96 12.57 -4.25 8.94
CA ILE A 96 11.42 -3.68 9.65
C ILE A 96 10.66 -2.79 8.68
N SER A 97 9.36 -3.06 8.52
CA SER A 97 8.48 -2.28 7.66
C SER A 97 7.44 -1.54 8.48
N LEU A 98 7.24 -0.27 8.18
CA LEU A 98 6.26 0.60 8.84
C LEU A 98 5.36 1.25 7.81
N SER A 99 4.05 1.19 8.04
CA SER A 99 3.04 1.87 7.22
C SER A 99 2.07 2.67 8.07
N LEU A 100 1.65 3.81 7.53
CA LEU A 100 0.58 4.62 8.10
C LEU A 100 -0.74 3.81 8.19
N THR A 101 -1.37 3.81 9.36
CA THR A 101 -2.67 3.10 9.53
C THR A 101 -3.85 3.90 8.98
N ASN A 102 -3.81 5.23 9.09
CA ASN A 102 -4.88 6.13 8.66
C ASN A 102 -4.30 7.45 8.16
N PRO A 103 -4.85 8.04 7.08
CA PRO A 103 -4.45 9.37 6.64
C PRO A 103 -4.67 10.43 7.72
N VAL A 104 -3.67 11.28 7.96
CA VAL A 104 -3.73 12.34 8.99
C VAL A 104 -3.62 13.71 8.35
N ARG A 105 -4.40 14.70 8.84
CA ARG A 105 -4.40 16.07 8.34
C ARG A 105 -3.65 17.01 9.28
N ALA A 106 -2.85 17.90 8.71
CA ALA A 106 -2.21 19.03 9.36
C ALA A 106 -2.65 20.35 8.72
N PHE A 107 -2.66 21.39 9.54
CA PHE A 107 -2.77 22.78 9.10
C PHE A 107 -1.38 23.42 9.26
N PRO A 108 -0.61 23.56 8.17
CA PRO A 108 0.72 24.12 8.26
C PRO A 108 0.68 25.56 8.78
N ARG A 109 1.69 25.93 9.58
CA ARG A 109 1.95 27.30 9.99
C ARG A 109 2.97 27.91 9.04
N THR A 110 2.58 28.97 8.34
CA THR A 110 3.48 29.69 7.44
C THR A 110 4.40 30.60 8.25
N GLY A 111 5.72 30.40 8.11
CA GLY A 111 6.76 31.24 8.68
C GLY A 111 7.64 31.86 7.59
N GLN A 112 8.66 32.62 8.00
CA GLN A 112 9.62 33.23 7.06
C GLN A 112 10.45 32.19 6.28
N ALA A 113 10.69 31.01 6.86
CA ALA A 113 11.52 29.96 6.29
C ALA A 113 10.76 28.91 5.47
N GLY A 114 9.42 28.85 5.60
CA GLY A 114 8.59 27.83 4.96
C GLY A 114 7.30 27.53 5.71
N GLU A 115 6.64 26.45 5.33
CA GLU A 115 5.46 25.88 6.00
C GLU A 115 5.91 24.85 7.04
N THR A 116 5.52 24.99 8.30
CA THR A 116 5.82 24.00 9.35
C THR A 116 4.57 23.24 9.77
N PHE A 117 4.68 21.94 10.03
CA PHE A 117 3.55 21.12 10.50
C PHE A 117 3.97 20.10 11.55
N GLU A 118 3.00 19.68 12.35
CA GLU A 118 3.13 18.61 13.33
C GLU A 118 1.88 17.71 13.23
N LEU A 119 2.09 16.41 13.21
CA LEU A 119 1.07 15.37 13.09
C LEU A 119 1.27 14.37 14.23
N GLU A 120 0.20 14.02 14.92
CA GLU A 120 0.17 12.81 15.75
C GLU A 120 -0.40 11.69 14.89
N LEU A 121 0.31 10.57 14.79
CA LEU A 121 -0.10 9.49 13.91
C LEU A 121 0.21 8.11 14.51
N GLN A 122 -0.46 7.12 13.93
CA GLN A 122 -0.33 5.72 14.27
C GLN A 122 0.18 4.96 13.04
N MET A 123 1.22 4.15 13.24
CA MET A 123 1.80 3.26 12.25
C MET A 123 1.60 1.80 12.66
N SER A 124 1.48 0.95 11.67
CA SER A 124 1.62 -0.50 11.82
C SER A 124 3.05 -0.87 11.47
N GLY A 125 3.73 -1.57 12.36
CA GLY A 125 5.06 -2.12 12.18
C GLY A 125 5.05 -3.64 12.06
N HIS A 126 5.84 -4.16 11.14
CA HIS A 126 6.05 -5.59 10.94
C HIS A 126 7.54 -5.88 10.70
N TYR A 127 8.01 -7.06 11.08
CA TYR A 127 9.35 -7.56 10.79
C TYR A 127 9.36 -9.10 10.80
N PRO A 128 10.13 -9.78 9.91
CA PRO A 128 10.09 -11.23 9.70
C PRO A 128 10.18 -12.08 10.98
N LEU A 129 10.97 -11.64 11.96
CA LEU A 129 11.09 -12.36 13.24
C LEU A 129 9.74 -12.54 13.98
N ILE A 130 8.76 -11.67 13.73
CA ILE A 130 7.40 -11.87 14.23
C ILE A 130 6.80 -13.16 13.66
N ASN A 131 6.90 -13.35 12.34
CA ASN A 131 6.37 -14.54 11.67
C ASN A 131 7.15 -15.79 12.09
N GLU A 132 8.48 -15.71 12.22
CA GLU A 132 9.31 -16.82 12.72
C GLU A 132 8.87 -17.29 14.11
N LEU A 133 8.62 -16.37 15.05
CA LEU A 133 8.33 -16.70 16.44
C LEU A 133 6.84 -16.91 16.75
N LYS A 134 5.94 -16.35 15.95
CA LYS A 134 4.48 -16.40 16.18
C LYS A 134 3.73 -17.19 15.13
N GLY A 135 4.36 -17.51 14.01
CA GLY A 135 3.69 -17.91 12.80
C GLY A 135 2.80 -16.79 12.25
N TYR A 136 1.95 -17.17 11.31
CA TYR A 136 0.91 -16.30 10.78
C TYR A 136 -0.38 -16.45 11.59
N GLY A 137 -1.20 -15.40 11.58
CA GLY A 137 -2.56 -15.48 12.11
C GLY A 137 -3.35 -16.55 11.38
N ARG A 138 -4.27 -17.22 12.09
CA ARG A 138 -5.18 -18.17 11.46
C ARG A 138 -6.02 -17.44 10.43
N ALA A 139 -6.12 -18.02 9.24
CA ALA A 139 -7.21 -17.76 8.33
C ALA A 139 -8.55 -17.88 9.10
N ASP A 140 -9.41 -16.87 9.00
CA ASP A 140 -10.84 -17.10 9.24
C ASP A 140 -11.24 -18.29 8.34
N PRO A 141 -12.13 -19.22 8.75
CA PRO A 141 -12.66 -20.23 7.83
C PRO A 141 -13.25 -19.66 6.52
N LYS A 142 -13.50 -18.35 6.45
CA LYS A 142 -13.89 -17.60 5.23
C LYS A 142 -12.71 -16.97 4.46
N GLN A 143 -11.48 -17.19 4.89
CA GLN A 143 -10.21 -16.65 4.37
C GLN A 143 -9.17 -17.78 4.20
N GLU A 144 -9.56 -18.92 3.65
CA GLU A 144 -8.72 -20.14 3.59
C GLU A 144 -7.37 -19.96 2.85
N ASP A 145 -7.18 -18.84 2.16
CA ASP A 145 -6.04 -18.44 1.32
C ASP A 145 -5.28 -17.21 1.86
N ASN A 146 -5.65 -16.65 3.01
CA ASN A 146 -5.09 -15.40 3.49
C ASN A 146 -4.65 -15.48 4.96
N TYR A 147 -3.34 -15.41 5.16
CA TYR A 147 -2.66 -15.61 6.43
C TYR A 147 -2.05 -14.28 6.93
N PRO A 148 -2.79 -13.49 7.73
CA PRO A 148 -2.31 -12.20 8.21
C PRO A 148 -1.02 -12.34 9.04
N ALA A 149 -0.02 -11.53 8.76
CA ALA A 149 1.08 -11.33 9.70
C ALA A 149 0.58 -10.61 10.96
N PHE A 150 1.18 -10.94 12.10
CA PHE A 150 1.02 -10.10 13.29
C PHE A 150 1.78 -8.78 13.09
N THR A 151 1.20 -7.70 13.59
CA THR A 151 1.80 -6.36 13.52
C THR A 151 1.80 -5.69 14.89
N GLU A 152 2.79 -4.84 15.10
CA GLU A 152 2.89 -3.98 16.28
C GLU A 152 2.43 -2.57 15.94
N GLU A 153 1.86 -1.88 16.91
CA GLU A 153 1.46 -0.49 16.76
C GLU A 153 2.60 0.42 17.22
N LEU A 154 2.92 1.45 16.41
CA LEU A 154 3.75 2.56 16.85
C LEU A 154 2.92 3.85 16.83
N VAL A 155 2.98 4.61 17.90
CA VAL A 155 2.29 5.91 18.04
C VAL A 155 3.31 7.00 18.29
N GLY A 156 3.11 8.16 17.69
CA GLY A 156 4.11 9.21 17.83
C GLY A 156 3.80 10.48 17.06
N ARG A 157 4.84 11.29 16.92
CA ARG A 157 4.75 12.59 16.27
C ARG A 157 5.66 12.66 15.06
N LEU A 158 5.14 13.26 14.00
CA LEU A 158 5.87 13.62 12.81
C LEU A 158 5.86 15.14 12.67
N LYS A 159 7.04 15.75 12.58
CA LYS A 159 7.20 17.19 12.35
C LYS A 159 7.86 17.41 11.01
N GLY A 160 7.39 18.40 10.27
CA GLY A 160 7.95 18.76 8.99
C GLY A 160 8.16 20.26 8.82
N GLU A 161 9.26 20.62 8.17
CA GLU A 161 9.52 21.96 7.63
C GLU A 161 9.60 21.86 6.11
N LEU A 162 8.64 22.50 5.44
CA LEU A 162 8.37 22.38 4.02
C LEU A 162 8.70 23.70 3.30
N THR A 163 9.57 23.63 2.31
CA THR A 163 9.88 24.73 1.40
C THR A 163 9.43 24.35 0.00
N LEU A 164 8.42 25.04 -0.50
CA LEU A 164 7.86 24.82 -1.82
C LEU A 164 8.67 25.55 -2.91
N PRO A 165 8.61 25.09 -4.18
CA PRO A 165 9.14 25.86 -5.30
C PRO A 165 8.54 27.27 -5.37
N LYS A 166 9.28 28.22 -5.94
CA LYS A 166 8.82 29.60 -6.12
C LYS A 166 7.66 29.62 -7.12
N GLY A 167 6.48 30.05 -6.68
CA GLY A 167 5.27 30.13 -7.50
C GLY A 167 4.19 29.20 -6.98
N GLU A 168 3.06 29.76 -6.52
CA GLU A 168 1.92 28.94 -6.10
C GLU A 168 1.31 28.24 -7.31
N GLY A 169 1.58 26.94 -7.48
CA GLY A 169 0.95 26.10 -8.50
C GLY A 169 1.83 25.74 -9.69
N GLU A 170 3.13 26.02 -9.64
CA GLU A 170 4.08 25.44 -10.60
C GLU A 170 4.51 24.04 -10.12
N ASP A 171 4.62 23.11 -11.06
CA ASP A 171 5.28 21.84 -10.82
C ASP A 171 6.75 22.11 -10.57
N GLY A 172 7.36 21.39 -9.64
CA GLY A 172 8.74 21.66 -9.31
C GLY A 172 9.29 20.91 -8.12
N GLU A 173 10.55 21.20 -7.83
CA GLU A 173 11.28 20.65 -6.71
C GLU A 173 11.25 21.61 -5.51
N GLY A 174 11.09 21.04 -4.33
CA GLY A 174 11.22 21.74 -3.06
C GLY A 174 12.06 20.92 -2.07
N SER A 175 12.04 21.34 -0.81
CA SER A 175 12.68 20.59 0.28
C SER A 175 11.73 20.34 1.43
N LEU A 176 11.91 19.21 2.11
CA LEU A 176 11.21 18.84 3.33
C LEU A 176 12.21 18.33 4.35
N THR A 177 12.36 19.01 5.48
CA THR A 177 13.03 18.45 6.64
C THR A 177 11.99 17.76 7.50
N LEU A 178 12.17 16.47 7.78
CA LEU A 178 11.22 15.65 8.51
C LEU A 178 11.88 15.08 9.77
N SER A 179 11.22 15.18 10.91
CA SER A 179 11.61 14.49 12.14
C SER A 179 10.47 13.65 12.67
N GLY A 180 10.81 12.45 13.15
CA GLY A 180 9.87 11.49 13.70
C GLY A 180 10.31 11.01 15.07
N ASP A 181 9.35 10.85 15.97
CA ASP A 181 9.54 10.25 17.30
C ASP A 181 8.33 9.37 17.61
N PHE A 182 8.54 8.06 17.53
CA PHE A 182 7.50 7.05 17.63
C PHE A 182 7.83 6.07 18.74
N VAL A 183 6.85 5.73 19.56
CA VAL A 183 6.96 4.75 20.64
C VAL A 183 6.02 3.59 20.39
N LEU A 184 6.36 2.42 20.93
CA LEU A 184 5.50 1.25 20.90
C LEU A 184 4.15 1.56 21.58
N GLY A 185 3.07 1.26 20.86
CA GLY A 185 1.69 1.46 21.26
C GLY A 185 1.13 0.32 22.09
N GLN A 186 -0.19 0.12 22.02
CA GLN A 186 -0.92 -0.86 22.81
C GLN A 186 -0.94 -2.25 22.15
N ARG A 187 -0.88 -2.32 20.82
CA ARG A 187 -0.80 -3.59 20.09
C ARG A 187 0.65 -4.08 20.08
N ILE A 188 0.98 -4.94 21.02
CA ILE A 188 2.33 -5.46 21.25
C ILE A 188 2.35 -6.96 20.93
N VAL A 189 3.37 -7.40 20.19
CA VAL A 189 3.55 -8.82 19.83
C VAL A 189 4.85 -9.36 20.44
N LEU A 190 5.99 -8.76 20.09
CA LEU A 190 7.32 -9.14 20.60
C LEU A 190 8.01 -8.01 21.38
N ALA A 191 7.62 -6.75 21.16
CA ALA A 191 8.19 -5.53 21.73
C ALA A 191 9.70 -5.38 21.49
N VAL A 192 10.20 -5.84 20.32
CA VAL A 192 11.62 -5.69 19.98
C VAL A 192 11.94 -4.21 19.75
N ILE A 193 11.09 -3.50 19.01
CA ILE A 193 11.23 -2.06 18.78
C ILE A 193 10.34 -1.31 19.77
N ARG A 194 10.96 -0.48 20.62
CA ARG A 194 10.28 0.29 21.66
C ARG A 194 10.11 1.75 21.29
N ARG A 195 11.10 2.31 20.59
CA ARG A 195 11.08 3.68 20.11
C ARG A 195 11.89 3.82 18.83
N LEU A 196 11.46 4.71 17.97
CA LEU A 196 12.11 5.06 16.72
C LEU A 196 12.23 6.59 16.62
N VAL A 197 13.42 7.08 16.35
CA VAL A 197 13.72 8.51 16.22
C VAL A 197 14.56 8.79 14.98
N PHE A 198 14.17 9.81 14.21
CA PHE A 198 14.95 10.28 13.06
C PHE A 198 14.76 11.77 12.80
N GLU A 199 15.70 12.34 12.05
CA GLU A 199 15.62 13.68 11.45
C GLU A 199 16.34 13.67 10.11
N ILE A 200 15.64 14.05 9.04
CA ILE A 200 16.10 13.84 7.67
C ILE A 200 15.72 15.01 6.75
N PRO A 201 16.66 15.53 5.94
CA PRO A 201 16.34 16.40 4.83
C PRO A 201 15.96 15.57 3.59
N LEU A 202 14.87 15.94 2.94
CA LEU A 202 14.35 15.28 1.74
C LEU A 202 14.14 16.31 0.62
N ARG A 203 14.32 15.85 -0.62
CA ARG A 203 13.82 16.56 -1.79
C ARG A 203 12.38 16.14 -2.02
N ILE A 204 11.53 17.12 -2.29
CA ILE A 204 10.14 16.87 -2.64
C ILE A 204 9.90 17.27 -4.09
N ARG A 205 8.98 16.57 -4.72
CA ARG A 205 8.51 16.88 -6.05
C ARG A 205 7.00 17.13 -6.00
N LEU A 206 6.52 18.24 -6.57
CA LEU A 206 5.14 18.72 -6.51
C LEU A 206 4.44 18.57 -7.87
N PHE A 207 3.25 17.97 -7.90
CA PHE A 207 2.51 17.70 -9.15
C PHE A 207 0.99 17.84 -9.00
N PRO A 208 0.25 18.07 -10.10
CA PRO A 208 -1.20 18.03 -10.09
C PRO A 208 -1.69 16.60 -9.82
N LEU A 209 -2.66 16.44 -8.92
CA LEU A 209 -3.26 15.13 -8.67
C LEU A 209 -4.20 14.73 -9.82
N THR A 210 -4.83 15.72 -10.44
CA THR A 210 -5.86 15.53 -11.46
C THR A 210 -5.34 15.86 -12.86
N CYS A 211 -5.61 14.95 -13.79
CA CYS A 211 -5.51 15.19 -15.21
C CYS A 211 -6.58 16.18 -15.71
N PRO A 212 -6.39 16.76 -16.91
CA PRO A 212 -7.37 17.67 -17.51
C PRO A 212 -8.78 17.07 -17.69
N ASP A 213 -8.86 15.76 -17.85
CA ASP A 213 -10.11 14.98 -17.96
C ASP A 213 -10.69 14.56 -16.60
N GLY A 214 -10.08 14.99 -15.49
CA GLY A 214 -10.49 14.66 -14.13
C GLY A 214 -9.93 13.35 -13.59
N THR A 215 -9.17 12.60 -14.38
CA THR A 215 -8.53 11.34 -13.93
C THR A 215 -7.27 11.60 -13.09
N VAL A 216 -6.59 10.55 -12.63
CA VAL A 216 -5.46 10.65 -11.69
C VAL A 216 -4.12 10.53 -12.43
N SER A 217 -3.18 11.45 -12.15
CA SER A 217 -1.83 11.47 -12.73
C SER A 217 -0.79 10.82 -11.79
N ARG A 218 -0.98 9.55 -11.43
CA ARG A 218 0.01 8.81 -10.63
C ARG A 218 -0.12 7.31 -10.85
N THR A 219 0.98 6.58 -10.83
CA THR A 219 0.99 5.11 -10.74
C THR A 219 1.59 4.68 -9.41
N ARG A 220 1.05 3.61 -8.86
CA ARG A 220 1.64 2.89 -7.74
C ARG A 220 2.30 1.64 -8.31
N THR A 221 3.60 1.50 -8.07
CA THR A 221 4.34 0.32 -8.47
C THR A 221 4.58 -0.58 -7.27
N LEU A 222 4.42 -1.89 -7.46
CA LEU A 222 4.81 -2.91 -6.50
C LEU A 222 5.73 -3.90 -7.22
N CYS A 223 6.91 -4.14 -6.65
CA CYS A 223 7.81 -5.15 -7.19
C CYS A 223 7.28 -6.55 -6.87
N VAL A 224 7.33 -7.45 -7.84
CA VAL A 224 6.95 -8.85 -7.70
C VAL A 224 8.10 -9.72 -8.23
N LYS A 225 8.50 -10.73 -7.48
CA LYS A 225 9.60 -11.63 -7.84
C LYS A 225 9.10 -13.08 -7.94
N PRO A 226 9.08 -13.68 -9.14
CA PRO A 226 8.70 -15.07 -9.26
C PRO A 226 9.80 -16.01 -8.74
N ILE A 227 9.40 -17.01 -7.96
CA ILE A 227 10.27 -18.06 -7.42
C ILE A 227 9.78 -19.40 -7.97
N PHE A 228 10.54 -20.04 -8.85
CA PHE A 228 10.13 -21.26 -9.54
C PHE A 228 10.64 -22.50 -8.78
N VAL A 229 9.72 -23.36 -8.35
CA VAL A 229 10.05 -24.58 -7.58
C VAL A 229 10.20 -25.77 -8.52
N ARG A 230 11.35 -26.44 -8.48
CA ARG A 230 11.69 -27.55 -9.36
C ARG A 230 12.35 -28.70 -8.61
N SER A 231 12.30 -29.92 -9.15
CA SER A 231 12.92 -31.10 -8.52
C SER A 231 14.45 -31.04 -8.54
N GLY A 232 15.04 -30.36 -9.54
CA GLY A 232 16.46 -30.06 -9.61
C GLY A 232 16.85 -29.09 -10.72
N PRO A 233 18.13 -28.72 -10.84
CA PRO A 233 18.61 -27.69 -11.76
C PRO A 233 18.37 -27.95 -13.25
N GLY A 234 18.14 -29.22 -13.63
CA GLY A 234 17.91 -29.64 -15.01
C GLY A 234 16.44 -29.67 -15.43
N ASP A 235 15.51 -29.45 -14.50
CA ASP A 235 14.09 -29.48 -14.82
C ASP A 235 13.65 -28.20 -15.51
N SER A 236 12.73 -28.38 -16.46
CA SER A 236 12.09 -27.26 -17.16
C SER A 236 11.04 -26.61 -16.26
N THR A 237 11.17 -25.30 -16.09
CA THR A 237 10.18 -24.42 -15.45
C THR A 237 9.28 -23.72 -16.46
N THR A 238 9.32 -24.12 -17.74
CA THR A 238 8.64 -23.40 -18.82
C THR A 238 7.13 -23.27 -18.59
N ALA A 239 6.47 -24.29 -18.04
CA ALA A 239 5.04 -24.21 -17.73
C ALA A 239 4.76 -23.21 -16.59
N GLN A 240 5.58 -23.20 -15.54
CA GLN A 240 5.47 -22.27 -14.41
C GLN A 240 5.76 -20.82 -14.84
N GLU A 241 6.78 -20.62 -15.67
CA GLU A 241 7.14 -19.31 -16.25
C GLU A 241 6.03 -18.76 -17.15
N MET A 242 5.49 -19.60 -18.04
CA MET A 242 4.35 -19.22 -18.88
C MET A 242 3.11 -18.87 -18.04
N TYR A 243 2.82 -19.69 -17.02
CA TYR A 243 1.75 -19.42 -16.06
C TYR A 243 1.92 -18.06 -15.39
N PHE A 244 3.08 -17.79 -14.81
CA PHE A 244 3.34 -16.55 -14.11
C PHE A 244 3.23 -15.34 -15.05
N ALA A 245 3.81 -15.42 -16.25
CA ALA A 245 3.74 -14.34 -17.23
C ALA A 245 2.30 -14.01 -17.63
N GLU A 246 1.45 -15.02 -17.86
CA GLU A 246 0.03 -14.83 -18.17
C GLU A 246 -0.73 -14.22 -16.99
N GLN A 247 -0.54 -14.75 -15.79
CA GLN A 247 -1.21 -14.28 -14.58
C GLN A 247 -0.79 -12.86 -14.18
N LEU A 248 0.48 -12.51 -14.33
CA LEU A 248 0.99 -11.17 -14.05
C LEU A 248 0.45 -10.15 -15.07
N ALA A 249 0.31 -10.55 -16.33
CA ALA A 249 -0.33 -9.73 -17.35
C ALA A 249 -1.81 -9.48 -17.01
N ASN A 250 -2.56 -10.51 -16.60
CA ASN A 250 -3.95 -10.38 -16.14
C ASN A 250 -4.05 -9.50 -14.89
N ALA A 251 -3.16 -9.68 -13.91
CA ALA A 251 -3.11 -8.85 -12.71
C ALA A 251 -2.87 -7.39 -13.05
N ASN A 252 -1.92 -7.09 -13.94
CA ASN A 252 -1.68 -5.72 -14.42
C ASN A 252 -2.90 -5.15 -15.16
N ALA A 253 -3.58 -5.92 -16.01
CA ALA A 253 -4.77 -5.47 -16.70
C ALA A 253 -5.91 -5.12 -15.72
N VAL A 254 -6.12 -5.96 -14.72
CA VAL A 254 -7.11 -5.74 -13.65
C VAL A 254 -6.77 -4.50 -12.85
N TRP A 255 -5.55 -4.42 -12.30
CA TRP A 255 -5.12 -3.41 -11.33
C TRP A 255 -4.72 -2.06 -11.95
N ALA A 256 -4.48 -1.99 -13.26
CA ALA A 256 -4.30 -0.72 -13.98
C ALA A 256 -5.50 0.22 -13.81
N ARG A 257 -6.70 -0.33 -13.58
CA ARG A 257 -7.92 0.43 -13.23
C ARG A 257 -7.81 1.18 -11.90
N CYS A 258 -6.90 0.78 -11.01
CA CYS A 258 -6.56 1.45 -9.76
C CYS A 258 -5.23 2.24 -9.84
N CYS A 259 -4.69 2.48 -11.03
CA CYS A 259 -3.33 3.00 -11.22
C CYS A 259 -2.24 2.14 -10.57
N VAL A 260 -2.40 0.83 -10.50
CA VAL A 260 -1.38 -0.06 -9.95
C VAL A 260 -0.71 -0.81 -11.08
N GLN A 261 0.62 -0.89 -11.01
CA GLN A 261 1.44 -1.68 -11.91
C GLN A 261 2.35 -2.59 -11.09
N PHE A 262 2.34 -3.87 -11.41
CA PHE A 262 3.30 -4.83 -10.88
C PHE A 262 4.51 -4.88 -11.78
N VAL A 263 5.69 -4.70 -11.18
CA VAL A 263 6.97 -4.70 -11.88
C VAL A 263 7.67 -6.01 -11.55
N GLU A 264 7.87 -6.84 -12.56
CA GLU A 264 8.59 -8.10 -12.43
C GLU A 264 10.08 -7.87 -12.17
N ALA A 265 10.59 -8.43 -11.08
CA ALA A 265 12.02 -8.57 -10.83
C ALA A 265 12.57 -9.87 -11.43
N THR A 266 13.89 -9.97 -11.56
CA THR A 266 14.56 -11.22 -11.98
C THR A 266 14.16 -12.37 -11.07
N GLY A 267 13.55 -13.41 -11.66
CA GLY A 267 13.11 -14.59 -10.93
C GLY A 267 14.25 -15.41 -10.30
N ALA A 268 13.89 -16.25 -9.33
CA ALA A 268 14.80 -17.19 -8.69
C ALA A 268 14.28 -18.63 -8.81
N PHE A 269 15.13 -19.61 -8.47
CA PHE A 269 14.81 -21.03 -8.55
C PHE A 269 15.09 -21.72 -7.23
N VAL A 270 14.14 -22.54 -6.78
CA VAL A 270 14.28 -23.41 -5.60
C VAL A 270 14.31 -24.87 -6.09
N ASN A 271 15.36 -25.61 -5.71
CA ASN A 271 15.56 -27.00 -6.14
C ASN A 271 15.12 -27.98 -5.04
N ARG A 272 13.80 -28.14 -4.86
CA ARG A 272 13.17 -28.94 -3.81
C ARG A 272 12.05 -29.79 -4.42
N ALA A 273 12.36 -31.04 -4.76
CA ALA A 273 11.40 -31.98 -5.35
C ALA A 273 10.20 -32.26 -4.44
N ASP A 274 10.45 -32.25 -3.14
CA ASP A 274 9.46 -32.41 -2.07
C ASP A 274 8.51 -31.22 -1.94
N LEU A 275 8.84 -30.05 -2.48
CA LEU A 275 8.03 -28.83 -2.39
C LEU A 275 7.33 -28.44 -3.71
N GLN A 276 7.43 -29.27 -4.75
CA GLN A 276 6.70 -29.03 -6.00
C GLN A 276 5.19 -29.26 -5.86
N VAL A 277 4.80 -30.17 -4.96
CA VAL A 277 3.42 -30.45 -4.62
C VAL A 277 3.27 -30.31 -3.11
N LEU A 278 2.57 -29.27 -2.66
CA LEU A 278 2.43 -29.00 -1.24
C LEU A 278 1.19 -29.68 -0.68
N THR A 279 1.38 -30.49 0.34
CA THR A 279 0.32 -31.06 1.16
C THR A 279 -0.10 -30.05 2.22
N THR A 280 -1.37 -29.68 2.17
CA THR A 280 -1.92 -28.63 3.02
C THR A 280 -2.69 -29.25 4.18
N ASN A 281 -2.78 -28.52 5.29
CA ASN A 281 -3.57 -28.90 6.45
C ASN A 281 -4.79 -27.98 6.56
N ASP A 282 -5.92 -28.49 7.08
CA ASP A 282 -7.21 -27.77 7.19
C ASP A 282 -7.11 -26.41 7.94
N GLY A 283 -6.73 -25.33 7.25
CA GLY A 283 -6.77 -23.94 7.73
C GLY A 283 -5.50 -23.39 8.40
N PHE A 284 -4.33 -24.01 8.23
CA PHE A 284 -3.05 -23.53 8.77
C PHE A 284 -1.93 -23.65 7.75
N THR A 285 -0.91 -22.81 7.87
CA THR A 285 0.36 -23.01 7.17
C THR A 285 0.89 -24.41 7.50
N SER A 286 1.07 -25.24 6.48
CA SER A 286 1.68 -26.56 6.64
C SER A 286 3.20 -26.43 6.86
N GLU A 287 3.84 -27.49 7.33
CA GLU A 287 5.31 -27.51 7.47
C GLU A 287 6.00 -27.34 6.11
N GLU A 288 5.45 -27.94 5.04
CA GLU A 288 5.97 -27.81 3.68
C GLU A 288 5.82 -26.37 3.14
N GLU A 289 4.71 -25.70 3.44
CA GLU A 289 4.53 -24.28 3.09
C GLU A 289 5.49 -23.38 3.87
N ALA A 290 5.66 -23.61 5.18
CA ALA A 290 6.60 -22.85 5.99
C ALA A 290 8.04 -23.03 5.47
N ASP A 291 8.45 -24.27 5.21
CA ASP A 291 9.74 -24.60 4.63
C ASP A 291 9.96 -23.89 3.28
N LEU A 292 8.94 -23.83 2.43
CA LEU A 292 9.04 -23.15 1.13
C LEU A 292 9.21 -21.63 1.28
N LEU A 293 8.47 -21.01 2.18
CA LEU A 293 8.49 -19.55 2.41
C LEU A 293 9.84 -19.06 2.98
N ASP A 294 10.62 -19.95 3.58
CA ASP A 294 11.94 -19.68 4.16
C ASP A 294 13.10 -19.84 3.15
N GLU A 295 12.85 -20.38 1.94
CA GLU A 295 13.90 -20.64 0.93
C GLU A 295 14.48 -19.36 0.30
N VAL A 296 13.64 -18.34 0.13
CA VAL A 296 14.05 -17.04 -0.42
C VAL A 296 13.56 -15.92 0.50
N ASN A 297 14.38 -14.88 0.63
CA ASN A 297 14.01 -13.68 1.36
C ASN A 297 14.52 -12.44 0.62
N ASP A 298 13.62 -11.77 -0.09
CA ASP A 298 13.83 -10.53 -0.82
C ASP A 298 13.19 -9.35 -0.06
N ASP A 299 14.03 -8.39 0.33
CA ASP A 299 13.61 -7.23 1.12
C ASP A 299 12.84 -6.18 0.28
N ASP A 300 12.77 -6.32 -1.03
CA ASP A 300 12.32 -5.29 -1.96
C ASP A 300 11.10 -5.65 -2.81
N CYS A 301 10.72 -6.93 -2.84
CA CYS A 301 9.68 -7.43 -3.72
C CYS A 301 8.77 -8.42 -3.01
N VAL A 302 7.50 -8.45 -3.41
CA VAL A 302 6.61 -9.56 -3.02
C VAL A 302 7.07 -10.81 -3.76
N GLU A 303 7.39 -11.84 -3.01
CA GLU A 303 7.80 -13.12 -3.57
C GLU A 303 6.59 -13.94 -3.97
N VAL A 304 6.61 -14.52 -5.17
CA VAL A 304 5.54 -15.38 -5.67
C VAL A 304 6.14 -16.73 -6.01
N TYR A 305 5.98 -17.68 -5.10
CA TYR A 305 6.39 -19.06 -5.25
C TYR A 305 5.42 -19.78 -6.18
N ILE A 306 5.94 -20.30 -7.29
CA ILE A 306 5.16 -21.05 -8.27
C ILE A 306 5.46 -22.53 -8.10
N ILE A 307 4.46 -23.26 -7.60
CA ILE A 307 4.51 -24.71 -7.40
C ILE A 307 3.73 -25.42 -8.52
N GLU A 308 3.82 -26.74 -8.61
CA GLU A 308 3.02 -27.50 -9.58
C GLU A 308 1.55 -27.57 -9.15
N SER A 309 1.30 -27.93 -7.89
CA SER A 309 -0.06 -28.07 -7.36
C SER A 309 -0.10 -28.14 -5.83
N PHE A 310 -1.28 -27.94 -5.26
CA PHE A 310 -1.57 -28.32 -3.88
C PHE A 310 -2.19 -29.73 -3.80
N SER A 311 -2.11 -30.33 -2.61
CA SER A 311 -2.78 -31.57 -2.23
C SER A 311 -3.56 -31.35 -0.91
N PRO A 312 -4.91 -31.38 -0.93
CA PRO A 312 -5.76 -31.52 -2.11
C PRO A 312 -5.64 -30.32 -3.05
N GLN A 313 -5.98 -30.52 -4.33
CA GLN A 313 -5.90 -29.46 -5.36
C GLN A 313 -6.72 -28.21 -5.02
N SER A 314 -7.80 -28.37 -4.25
CA SER A 314 -8.66 -27.26 -3.83
C SER A 314 -8.07 -26.40 -2.70
N ALA A 315 -6.94 -26.78 -2.11
CA ALA A 315 -6.36 -26.05 -0.99
C ALA A 315 -6.04 -24.61 -1.39
N HIS A 316 -6.39 -23.68 -0.50
CA HIS A 316 -6.29 -22.23 -0.70
C HIS A 316 -6.93 -21.75 -2.01
N GLY A 317 -7.85 -22.52 -2.61
CA GLY A 317 -8.37 -22.17 -3.93
C GLY A 317 -7.31 -22.09 -5.04
N GLY A 318 -6.15 -22.75 -4.87
CA GLY A 318 -5.06 -22.74 -5.85
C GLY A 318 -3.88 -21.83 -5.52
N GLY A 319 -3.93 -21.10 -4.41
CA GLY A 319 -2.80 -20.32 -3.90
C GLY A 319 -3.19 -19.46 -2.72
N GLY A 320 -2.21 -18.93 -2.00
CA GLY A 320 -2.48 -18.12 -0.83
C GLY A 320 -1.45 -17.03 -0.62
N THR A 321 -1.79 -16.11 0.26
CA THR A 321 -0.96 -14.96 0.64
C THR A 321 -0.64 -15.00 2.13
N TRP A 322 0.65 -15.01 2.44
CA TRP A 322 1.21 -14.93 3.78
C TRP A 322 1.76 -13.53 4.04
N GLY A 323 1.40 -12.96 5.19
CA GLY A 323 1.89 -11.64 5.61
C GLY A 323 1.32 -10.46 4.84
N GLY A 324 0.17 -10.63 4.17
CA GLY A 324 -0.45 -9.61 3.31
C GLY A 324 -0.52 -8.21 3.92
N GLY A 325 -0.15 -7.21 3.12
CA GLY A 325 -0.08 -5.80 3.52
C GLY A 325 1.23 -5.40 4.22
N THR A 326 2.20 -6.31 4.34
CA THR A 326 3.53 -6.04 4.92
C THR A 326 4.62 -6.17 3.87
N ALA A 327 5.84 -5.69 4.17
CA ALA A 327 6.97 -5.88 3.26
C ALA A 327 7.44 -7.34 3.18
N ASP A 328 7.09 -8.18 4.15
CA ASP A 328 7.42 -9.61 4.20
C ASP A 328 6.31 -10.46 3.55
N THR A 329 5.51 -9.86 2.65
CA THR A 329 4.44 -10.59 2.01
C THR A 329 5.03 -11.61 1.04
N LYS A 330 4.54 -12.85 1.13
CA LYS A 330 4.87 -13.94 0.22
C LYS A 330 3.58 -14.59 -0.30
N ILE A 331 3.60 -15.05 -1.54
CA ILE A 331 2.47 -15.72 -2.19
C ILE A 331 2.93 -17.10 -2.64
N ILE A 332 2.13 -18.13 -2.42
CA ILE A 332 2.32 -19.45 -3.07
C ILE A 332 1.18 -19.62 -4.04
N SER A 333 1.50 -19.94 -5.30
CA SER A 333 0.50 -20.11 -6.36
C SER A 333 0.76 -21.36 -7.19
N ALA A 334 -0.29 -22.11 -7.48
CA ALA A 334 -0.21 -23.34 -8.24
C ALA A 334 -0.30 -23.10 -9.76
N ALA A 335 0.68 -23.60 -10.50
CA ALA A 335 0.73 -23.45 -11.96
C ALA A 335 -0.40 -24.21 -12.69
N ASN A 336 -1.09 -25.12 -12.02
CA ASN A 336 -2.24 -25.86 -12.56
C ASN A 336 -3.59 -25.13 -12.40
N ASN A 337 -3.61 -23.86 -11.96
CA ASN A 337 -4.81 -23.01 -11.88
C ASN A 337 -5.49 -22.73 -13.24
N PRO A 338 -4.77 -22.49 -14.36
CA PRO A 338 -5.40 -22.27 -15.65
C PRO A 338 -5.96 -23.57 -16.24
N PRO A 339 -6.99 -23.48 -17.10
CA PRO A 339 -7.63 -22.26 -17.59
C PRO A 339 -8.74 -21.73 -16.65
N ILE A 340 -8.85 -22.27 -15.43
CA ILE A 340 -10.02 -22.11 -14.57
C ILE A 340 -9.99 -20.78 -13.81
N ASN A 341 -8.87 -20.43 -13.17
CA ASN A 341 -8.71 -19.20 -12.40
C ASN A 341 -7.65 -18.28 -13.04
N GLN A 342 -8.11 -17.40 -13.93
CA GLN A 342 -7.27 -16.48 -14.71
C GLN A 342 -6.92 -15.20 -13.94
N ARG A 343 -7.65 -14.91 -12.86
CA ARG A 343 -7.50 -13.73 -11.99
C ARG A 343 -6.95 -14.08 -10.61
N HIS A 344 -6.53 -15.32 -10.40
CA HIS A 344 -5.98 -15.80 -9.14
C HIS A 344 -4.82 -14.92 -8.64
N LEU A 345 -3.77 -14.71 -9.45
CA LEU A 345 -2.65 -13.88 -8.99
C LEU A 345 -3.06 -12.42 -8.75
N ALA A 346 -4.04 -11.91 -9.50
CA ALA A 346 -4.58 -10.58 -9.27
C ALA A 346 -5.25 -10.46 -7.90
N HIS A 347 -5.95 -11.52 -7.47
CA HIS A 347 -6.56 -11.64 -6.16
C HIS A 347 -5.50 -11.71 -5.05
N GLU A 348 -4.50 -12.60 -5.17
CA GLU A 348 -3.41 -12.72 -4.19
C GLU A 348 -2.60 -11.43 -4.05
N LEU A 349 -2.34 -10.74 -5.17
CA LEU A 349 -1.69 -9.42 -5.13
C LEU A 349 -2.58 -8.36 -4.45
N GLY A 350 -3.90 -8.51 -4.47
CA GLY A 350 -4.83 -7.72 -3.66
C GLY A 350 -4.58 -7.92 -2.16
N HIS A 351 -4.40 -9.17 -1.71
CA HIS A 351 -3.99 -9.47 -0.35
C HIS A 351 -2.61 -8.92 -0.01
N ALA A 352 -1.66 -9.02 -0.94
CA ALA A 352 -0.34 -8.44 -0.77
C ALA A 352 -0.40 -6.92 -0.57
N MET A 353 -1.34 -6.26 -1.24
CA MET A 353 -1.65 -4.85 -1.08
C MET A 353 -2.57 -4.54 0.12
N GLY A 354 -2.71 -5.48 1.06
CA GLY A 354 -3.41 -5.26 2.33
C GLY A 354 -4.92 -5.36 2.25
N LEU A 355 -5.50 -5.89 1.17
CA LEU A 355 -6.93 -6.17 1.12
C LEU A 355 -7.25 -7.54 1.72
N CYS A 356 -8.50 -7.72 2.12
CA CYS A 356 -9.04 -8.95 2.64
C CYS A 356 -10.27 -9.36 1.84
N HIS A 357 -10.74 -10.59 2.07
CA HIS A 357 -12.05 -10.98 1.59
C HIS A 357 -13.16 -10.11 2.18
N PRO A 358 -14.24 -9.83 1.43
CA PRO A 358 -15.37 -9.05 1.93
C PRO A 358 -16.03 -9.67 3.17
N GLY A 359 -16.40 -8.81 4.13
CA GLY A 359 -17.18 -9.18 5.31
C GLY A 359 -16.37 -9.93 6.39
N THR A 360 -15.05 -9.93 6.31
CA THR A 360 -14.19 -10.68 7.23
C THR A 360 -13.64 -9.83 8.37
N GLY A 361 -13.73 -8.50 8.27
CA GLY A 361 -13.47 -7.60 9.39
C GLY A 361 -11.98 -7.50 9.75
N CYS A 362 -11.12 -7.39 8.74
CA CYS A 362 -9.69 -7.30 8.92
C CYS A 362 -9.22 -6.16 9.83
N THR A 363 -8.10 -6.40 10.52
CA THR A 363 -7.48 -5.41 11.39
C THR A 363 -6.57 -4.46 10.59
N PRO A 364 -6.60 -3.15 10.86
CA PRO A 364 -5.66 -2.20 10.27
C PRO A 364 -4.20 -2.66 10.42
N PRO A 365 -3.35 -2.43 9.41
CA PRO A 365 -3.56 -1.50 8.28
C PRO A 365 -4.32 -2.10 7.10
N ARG A 366 -4.76 -3.36 7.21
CA ARG A 366 -5.51 -4.05 6.17
C ARG A 366 -6.95 -3.55 6.09
N ALA A 367 -7.55 -3.69 4.93
CA ALA A 367 -8.91 -3.28 4.66
C ALA A 367 -9.76 -4.41 4.08
N ASP A 368 -11.03 -4.41 4.43
CA ASP A 368 -12.01 -5.33 3.87
C ASP A 368 -12.20 -5.07 2.37
N GLY A 369 -12.23 -6.14 1.57
CA GLY A 369 -12.64 -6.08 0.17
C GLY A 369 -14.13 -5.80 0.03
N THR A 370 -14.60 -5.58 -1.20
CA THR A 370 -16.02 -5.32 -1.45
C THR A 370 -16.75 -6.55 -2.01
N ALA A 371 -17.98 -6.82 -1.59
CA ALA A 371 -18.77 -7.90 -2.16
C ALA A 371 -18.94 -7.74 -3.69
N GLY A 372 -18.86 -8.86 -4.40
CA GLY A 372 -18.87 -8.98 -5.86
C GLY A 372 -17.63 -8.42 -6.56
N SER A 373 -16.51 -8.22 -5.84
CA SER A 373 -15.25 -7.73 -6.40
C SER A 373 -14.23 -8.85 -6.61
N LEU A 374 -13.07 -8.48 -7.18
CA LEU A 374 -11.90 -9.32 -7.29
C LEU A 374 -11.52 -10.01 -5.98
N MET A 375 -11.76 -9.36 -4.85
CA MET A 375 -11.43 -9.90 -3.53
C MET A 375 -12.43 -10.94 -3.02
N GLU A 376 -13.46 -11.31 -3.78
CA GLU A 376 -14.30 -12.46 -3.40
C GLU A 376 -13.52 -13.77 -3.53
N PRO A 377 -13.62 -14.67 -2.53
CA PRO A 377 -13.11 -16.01 -2.65
C PRO A 377 -13.88 -16.78 -3.73
N SER A 378 -13.17 -17.31 -4.72
CA SER A 378 -13.76 -18.16 -5.77
C SER A 378 -13.41 -19.64 -5.60
N GLY A 379 -12.38 -19.95 -4.82
CA GLY A 379 -11.80 -21.29 -4.74
C GLY A 379 -11.11 -21.71 -6.05
N PHE A 380 -10.70 -22.98 -6.13
CA PHE A 380 -9.92 -23.49 -7.27
C PHE A 380 -10.76 -23.63 -8.55
N PHE A 381 -12.06 -23.90 -8.42
CA PHE A 381 -12.93 -24.27 -9.54
C PHE A 381 -13.69 -23.10 -10.18
N ALA A 382 -13.42 -21.87 -9.75
CA ALA A 382 -14.02 -20.68 -10.32
C ALA A 382 -12.99 -19.55 -10.37
N ASP A 383 -13.13 -18.70 -11.39
CA ASP A 383 -12.34 -17.50 -11.51
C ASP A 383 -12.84 -16.43 -10.52
N ASN A 384 -11.92 -15.60 -10.01
CA ASN A 384 -12.32 -14.44 -9.21
C ASN A 384 -13.08 -13.41 -10.09
N PRO A 385 -13.97 -12.59 -9.52
CA PRO A 385 -14.68 -11.57 -10.30
C PRO A 385 -13.74 -10.53 -10.95
N ASP A 386 -14.05 -10.09 -12.17
CA ASP A 386 -13.30 -9.02 -12.87
C ASP A 386 -13.70 -7.60 -12.46
N VAL A 387 -14.01 -7.40 -11.20
CA VAL A 387 -14.60 -6.15 -10.73
C VAL A 387 -13.73 -5.57 -9.64
N LEU A 388 -13.19 -4.38 -9.86
CA LEU A 388 -12.57 -3.58 -8.81
C LEU A 388 -13.51 -2.46 -8.39
N ARG A 389 -13.52 -2.14 -7.11
CA ARG A 389 -14.26 -1.00 -6.56
C ARG A 389 -13.31 0.13 -6.23
N GLN A 390 -13.79 1.37 -6.35
CA GLN A 390 -13.01 2.54 -5.95
C GLN A 390 -12.48 2.45 -4.50
N GLN A 391 -13.24 1.82 -3.61
CA GLN A 391 -12.84 1.60 -2.22
C GLN A 391 -11.54 0.78 -2.11
N GLU A 392 -11.38 -0.24 -2.96
CA GLU A 392 -10.19 -1.10 -2.99
C GLU A 392 -8.99 -0.30 -3.49
N CYS A 393 -9.16 0.46 -4.58
CA CYS A 393 -8.12 1.35 -5.07
C CYS A 393 -7.65 2.38 -4.03
N VAL A 394 -8.53 2.85 -3.14
CA VAL A 394 -8.16 3.82 -2.09
C VAL A 394 -7.50 3.14 -0.90
N ASN A 395 -7.89 1.90 -0.59
CA ASN A 395 -7.49 1.20 0.62
C ASN A 395 -6.21 0.37 0.49
N ILE A 396 -5.70 0.13 -0.72
CA ILE A 396 -4.45 -0.60 -0.88
C ILE A 396 -3.31 0.06 -0.08
N SER A 397 -2.58 -0.78 0.64
CA SER A 397 -1.47 -0.40 1.51
C SER A 397 -0.47 -1.54 1.59
N ASN A 398 0.77 -1.26 1.22
CA ASN A 398 1.92 -2.11 1.48
C ASN A 398 3.16 -1.19 1.56
N PRO A 399 4.07 -1.39 2.52
CA PRO A 399 5.32 -0.62 2.62
C PRO A 399 6.18 -0.61 1.34
N LEU A 400 6.09 -1.64 0.50
CA LEU A 400 6.81 -1.76 -0.78
C LEU A 400 6.15 -0.98 -1.93
N ILE A 401 4.91 -0.51 -1.78
CA ILE A 401 4.27 0.32 -2.81
C ILE A 401 4.99 1.65 -2.90
N GLN A 402 5.43 1.97 -4.11
CA GLN A 402 6.03 3.25 -4.46
C GLN A 402 5.12 4.03 -5.39
N LEU A 403 4.90 5.30 -5.09
CA LEU A 403 4.26 6.22 -6.02
C LEU A 403 5.26 6.66 -7.07
N GLN A 404 4.98 6.31 -8.32
CA GLN A 404 5.66 6.83 -9.49
C GLN A 404 4.79 7.87 -10.18
N LEU A 405 5.43 8.92 -10.66
CA LEU A 405 4.77 10.00 -11.36
C LEU A 405 4.73 9.62 -12.84
N LEU A 406 3.52 9.53 -13.38
CA LEU A 406 3.34 9.30 -14.80
C LEU A 406 3.38 10.62 -15.56
N THR A 407 3.79 10.53 -16.83
CA THR A 407 3.52 11.56 -17.83
C THR A 407 2.10 11.45 -18.43
N GLY A 408 1.26 10.55 -17.89
CA GLY A 408 -0.06 10.22 -18.39
C GLY A 408 -1.09 10.00 -17.28
N CYS A 409 -2.31 9.68 -17.70
CA CYS A 409 -3.52 9.62 -16.88
C CYS A 409 -4.04 8.19 -16.77
N CYS A 410 -4.39 7.72 -15.58
CA CYS A 410 -5.02 6.41 -15.46
C CYS A 410 -6.53 6.48 -15.68
N PRO A 411 -7.15 5.46 -16.28
CA PRO A 411 -8.61 5.33 -16.25
C PRO A 411 -9.12 5.18 -14.81
N HIS A 412 -10.26 5.80 -14.51
CA HIS A 412 -10.97 5.59 -13.24
C HIS A 412 -11.65 4.20 -13.27
N PRO A 413 -11.69 3.44 -12.17
CA PRO A 413 -12.25 2.08 -12.17
C PRO A 413 -13.76 2.04 -12.47
N ASP A 414 -14.46 3.15 -12.21
CA ASP A 414 -15.89 3.34 -12.54
C ASP A 414 -16.15 4.07 -13.87
N ALA A 415 -15.12 4.34 -14.69
CA ALA A 415 -15.26 5.05 -15.97
C ALA A 415 -15.62 4.16 -17.17
#